data_AF-A0AAT9FIG5-F1
#
_entry.id   AF-A0AAT9FIG5-F1
#
_cell.length_a   1.000
_cell.length_b   1.000
_cell.length_c   1.000
_cell.angle_alpha   90.00
_cell.angle_beta   90.00
_cell.angle_gamma   90.00
#
_symmetry.space_group_name_H-M   'P 1'
#
loop_
_entity.id
_entity.type
_entity.pdbx_description
1 polymer ?
#
loop_
_entity_poly.entity_id
_entity_poly.type
_entity_poly.pdbx_seq_one_letter_code
_entity_poly.pdbx_strand_id
1 'polypeptide(L)'
;MKATSYLATRRCFNSSGKQLFTTLLSATCASLLAIGGLAHADLIIEEAPAEEQEAAPAEAVAKDGEKPKEKSEPEKDAAVKSRIFLTNGDKLSGMPHGVDGQGNLEFTSESLRQKAGFPIDKVLSLELDTWKYRPRPETIARIQLYPSFGEASGDTLLGALHELTPDSIKLDTWYGGVISLKRSMVKSLQIISNGPGSYYGPNNLNEWTLTHGNGSWNFQNGALHSVSDGGAGRDVGLTEKTHISFDTQWKTSMRFRIQLYSSDVKDSSPDAYYDVNFNRSYAYLRTRGKVANGGNIARGGRWKQLNLPRDQTQAHFDIFVDRKTGTLTIYIDGLRACVLQSQSPDPENLGTGLAFVAEERYPIEISGITVTPWNGTTFPNQKFDLKPGGVPEAPADDTEKKEDEKPPHRIILKNGDEVPGTVGKVQDGRMIIETEYTPIRIPIKRIKSLSLGDDGEQPRKYREDVRAWFHDGGHVTLKLASFEDGKISGTSQAFGDVTFDLKAFSRIDFHIYDKKHNELRNDMR
;
A
#
# COMPACT_ATOMS: atom_id res chain seq x y z
N MET A 1 -6.65 -56.59 42.68
CA MET A 1 -6.89 -58.03 42.46
C MET A 1 -7.93 -58.19 41.36
N LYS A 2 -7.62 -59.00 40.33
CA LYS A 2 -8.46 -59.59 39.25
C LYS A 2 -9.20 -58.60 38.32
N ALA A 3 -8.78 -58.40 37.06
CA ALA A 3 -8.91 -59.28 35.88
C ALA A 3 -10.39 -59.57 35.53
N THR A 4 -10.89 -59.33 34.31
CA THR A 4 -10.74 -60.25 33.17
C THR A 4 -11.08 -59.57 31.83
N SER A 5 -10.33 -59.97 30.80
CA SER A 5 -10.35 -59.66 29.36
C SER A 5 -11.43 -60.41 28.55
N TYR A 6 -11.73 -59.94 27.33
CA TYR A 6 -12.06 -60.83 26.21
C TYR A 6 -11.39 -60.34 24.90
N LEU A 7 -10.65 -61.26 24.27
CA LEU A 7 -10.07 -61.20 22.92
C LEU A 7 -11.13 -61.47 21.84
N ALA A 8 -10.89 -60.99 20.61
CA ALA A 8 -10.92 -61.85 19.43
C ALA A 8 -10.19 -61.24 18.21
N THR A 9 -9.31 -62.08 17.68
CA THR A 9 -8.36 -62.00 16.55
C THR A 9 -9.04 -62.01 15.17
N ARG A 10 -8.37 -61.48 14.14
CA ARG A 10 -8.03 -62.23 12.90
C ARG A 10 -7.08 -61.47 11.94
N ARG A 11 -5.98 -62.14 11.58
CA ARG A 11 -5.09 -61.90 10.42
C ARG A 11 -5.52 -62.82 9.26
N CYS A 12 -5.23 -62.40 8.01
CA CYS A 12 -4.72 -63.16 6.83
C CYS A 12 -4.99 -62.31 5.56
N PHE A 13 -3.98 -61.75 4.87
CA PHE A 13 -3.06 -62.28 3.84
C PHE A 13 -3.62 -62.41 2.39
N ASN A 14 -3.03 -61.59 1.52
CA ASN A 14 -2.54 -61.81 0.13
C ASN A 14 -3.41 -61.80 -1.16
N SER A 15 -2.93 -60.95 -2.09
CA SER A 15 -2.43 -61.24 -3.46
C SER A 15 -3.17 -60.64 -4.66
N SER A 16 -2.39 -59.82 -5.40
CA SER A 16 -2.24 -59.68 -6.87
C SER A 16 -3.41 -59.96 -7.82
N GLY A 17 -3.67 -58.99 -8.70
CA GLY A 17 -4.38 -59.20 -9.97
C GLY A 17 -4.25 -58.00 -10.92
N LYS A 18 -3.37 -58.11 -11.93
CA LYS A 18 -3.35 -57.29 -13.16
C LYS A 18 -4.43 -57.79 -14.12
N GLN A 19 -5.14 -56.91 -14.81
CA GLN A 19 -5.59 -57.01 -16.23
C GLN A 19 -6.16 -55.64 -16.66
N LEU A 20 -5.51 -54.94 -17.61
CA LEU A 20 -5.84 -54.82 -19.04
C LEU A 20 -7.15 -54.05 -19.33
N PHE A 21 -7.03 -52.84 -19.88
CA PHE A 21 -7.99 -52.31 -20.86
C PHE A 21 -7.26 -51.50 -21.92
N THR A 22 -7.79 -51.63 -23.12
CA THR A 22 -7.16 -51.50 -24.42
C THR A 22 -7.35 -50.11 -25.02
N THR A 23 -6.36 -49.75 -25.82
CA THR A 23 -6.22 -48.65 -26.78
C THR A 23 -7.48 -48.34 -27.61
N LEU A 24 -7.78 -47.05 -27.78
CA LEU A 24 -8.41 -46.48 -28.98
C LEU A 24 -8.24 -44.95 -28.96
N LEU A 25 -7.32 -44.43 -29.76
CA LEU A 25 -7.59 -43.25 -30.60
C LEU A 25 -6.61 -43.23 -31.77
N SER A 26 -7.20 -43.38 -32.95
CA SER A 26 -6.57 -43.40 -34.27
C SER A 26 -6.01 -42.04 -34.66
N ALA A 27 -4.81 -42.07 -35.23
CA ALA A 27 -4.23 -40.99 -36.03
C ALA A 27 -4.78 -41.01 -37.46
N THR A 28 -4.88 -39.82 -38.08
CA THR A 28 -4.72 -39.49 -39.51
C THR A 28 -5.01 -37.98 -39.62
N CYS A 29 -4.25 -37.13 -40.29
CA CYS A 29 -3.51 -37.26 -41.53
C CYS A 29 -2.14 -36.58 -41.46
N ALA A 30 -1.14 -37.22 -42.06
CA ALA A 30 -0.03 -36.57 -42.73
C ALA A 30 -0.21 -36.80 -44.24
N SER A 31 0.11 -35.79 -45.06
CA SER A 31 0.63 -35.98 -46.43
C SER A 31 1.24 -34.67 -46.93
N LEU A 32 2.58 -34.65 -47.07
CA LEU A 32 3.35 -34.48 -48.33
C LEU A 32 3.40 -33.02 -48.84
N LEU A 33 4.45 -32.41 -49.39
CA LEU A 33 5.81 -32.66 -49.93
C LEU A 33 6.28 -31.21 -50.29
N ALA A 34 7.50 -30.79 -50.61
CA ALA A 34 8.88 -31.22 -50.43
C ALA A 34 9.75 -30.19 -51.18
N ILE A 35 10.97 -29.97 -50.70
CA ILE A 35 12.21 -29.64 -51.45
C ILE A 35 12.34 -28.26 -52.13
N GLY A 36 13.43 -27.56 -51.79
CA GLY A 36 14.08 -26.57 -52.65
C GLY A 36 15.04 -25.66 -51.89
N GLY A 37 16.34 -25.99 -51.88
CA GLY A 37 17.40 -25.19 -51.28
C GLY A 37 18.08 -24.20 -52.23
N LEU A 38 19.00 -23.42 -51.64
CA LEU A 38 20.08 -22.58 -52.21
C LEU A 38 19.68 -21.26 -52.92
N ALA A 39 20.12 -20.13 -52.36
CA ALA A 39 21.23 -19.33 -52.91
C ALA A 39 21.54 -18.10 -52.03
N HIS A 40 22.83 -17.91 -51.71
CA HIS A 40 23.43 -16.62 -51.37
C HIS A 40 23.61 -15.80 -52.65
N ALA A 41 23.39 -14.49 -52.57
CA ALA A 41 24.02 -13.53 -53.49
C ALA A 41 24.17 -12.17 -52.78
N ASP A 42 25.42 -11.79 -52.57
CA ASP A 42 25.87 -10.41 -52.35
C ASP A 42 25.68 -9.58 -53.63
N LEU A 43 25.41 -8.29 -53.46
CA LEU A 43 25.70 -7.29 -54.50
C LEU A 43 25.99 -5.92 -53.85
N ILE A 44 27.24 -5.51 -54.03
CA ILE A 44 27.84 -4.21 -53.72
C ILE A 44 27.68 -3.30 -54.96
N ILE A 45 27.57 -1.97 -54.80
CA ILE A 45 28.40 -0.91 -55.45
C ILE A 45 27.71 0.49 -55.44
N GLU A 46 28.45 1.43 -54.81
CA GLU A 46 28.76 2.87 -55.03
C GLU A 46 27.76 4.00 -55.43
N GLU A 47 27.74 5.01 -54.55
CA GLU A 47 27.91 6.50 -54.65
C GLU A 47 27.57 7.37 -55.89
N ALA A 48 26.73 8.40 -55.60
CA ALA A 48 26.83 9.87 -55.87
C ALA A 48 26.85 10.43 -57.33
N PRO A 49 26.58 11.74 -57.63
CA PRO A 49 26.46 12.93 -56.75
C PRO A 49 25.30 13.93 -57.06
N ALA A 50 25.41 15.12 -56.46
CA ALA A 50 24.47 16.25 -56.29
C ALA A 50 24.15 17.11 -57.53
N GLU A 51 23.08 17.93 -57.45
CA GLU A 51 23.13 19.39 -57.75
C GLU A 51 21.84 20.16 -57.36
N GLU A 52 22.07 21.44 -57.14
CA GLU A 52 21.26 22.51 -56.53
C GLU A 52 20.60 23.37 -57.63
N GLN A 53 19.40 23.93 -57.42
CA GLN A 53 18.96 25.10 -58.19
C GLN A 53 17.86 25.93 -57.52
N GLU A 54 17.98 27.23 -57.77
CA GLU A 54 17.57 28.42 -57.05
C GLU A 54 16.29 29.06 -57.64
N ALA A 55 15.47 29.74 -56.83
CA ALA A 55 14.60 30.84 -57.29
C ALA A 55 14.07 31.73 -56.14
N ALA A 56 14.23 33.04 -56.29
CA ALA A 56 13.60 34.13 -55.53
C ALA A 56 12.90 35.08 -56.54
N PRO A 57 12.21 36.18 -56.16
CA PRO A 57 11.31 36.44 -55.02
C PRO A 57 9.95 37.05 -55.49
N ALA A 58 8.96 37.22 -54.60
CA ALA A 58 7.84 38.16 -54.84
C ALA A 58 7.22 38.73 -53.55
N GLU A 59 7.39 40.05 -53.41
CA GLU A 59 6.52 41.10 -52.87
C GLU A 59 5.82 40.99 -51.49
N ALA A 60 6.06 42.06 -50.72
CA ALA A 60 5.45 42.38 -49.45
C ALA A 60 4.09 43.08 -49.61
N VAL A 61 3.13 42.72 -48.75
CA VAL A 61 2.04 43.61 -48.31
C VAL A 61 1.87 43.45 -46.81
N ALA A 62 2.04 44.55 -46.08
CA ALA A 62 1.97 44.64 -44.63
C ALA A 62 0.53 44.60 -44.10
N LYS A 63 0.35 44.06 -42.88
CA LYS A 63 -0.59 44.59 -41.87
C LYS A 63 -0.22 44.16 -40.45
N ASP A 64 0.21 45.16 -39.70
CA ASP A 64 0.02 45.45 -38.27
C ASP A 64 0.02 44.32 -37.21
N GLY A 65 1.03 44.41 -36.33
CA GLY A 65 0.76 44.54 -34.90
C GLY A 65 0.90 43.29 -34.04
N GLU A 66 2.12 42.86 -33.76
CA GLU A 66 2.39 42.00 -32.59
C GLU A 66 3.55 42.57 -31.78
N LYS A 67 3.24 43.03 -30.56
CA LYS A 67 4.22 43.43 -29.55
C LYS A 67 5.14 42.24 -29.23
N PRO A 68 6.45 42.44 -29.00
CA PRO A 68 7.33 41.34 -28.60
C PRO A 68 6.87 40.77 -27.26
N LYS A 69 6.69 39.45 -27.19
CA LYS A 69 6.48 38.70 -25.95
C LYS A 69 7.65 38.99 -25.01
N GLU A 70 7.33 39.67 -23.91
CA GLU A 70 8.16 39.73 -22.71
C GLU A 70 8.62 38.32 -22.36
N LYS A 71 9.93 38.19 -22.11
CA LYS A 71 10.51 37.02 -21.47
C LYS A 71 9.76 36.80 -20.16
N SER A 72 9.03 35.69 -20.06
CA SER A 72 8.44 35.25 -18.80
C SER A 72 9.56 35.10 -17.77
N GLU A 73 9.53 35.95 -16.75
CA GLU A 73 10.24 35.73 -15.50
C GLU A 73 9.95 34.31 -14.98
N PRO A 74 10.89 33.66 -14.26
CA PRO A 74 10.61 32.39 -13.63
C PRO A 74 9.39 32.56 -12.71
N GLU A 75 8.37 31.71 -12.89
CA GLU A 75 7.21 31.63 -12.01
C GLU A 75 7.70 31.59 -10.55
N LYS A 76 7.49 32.71 -9.82
CA LYS A 76 7.65 32.70 -8.36
C LYS A 76 6.74 31.61 -7.83
N ASP A 77 7.34 30.61 -7.19
CA ASP A 77 6.66 29.47 -6.60
C ASP A 77 5.41 29.93 -5.84
N ALA A 78 4.25 29.44 -6.29
CA ALA A 78 2.96 29.88 -5.78
C ALA A 78 2.86 29.67 -4.26
N ALA A 79 2.55 30.75 -3.53
CA ALA A 79 2.38 30.73 -2.09
C ALA A 79 1.31 29.72 -1.65
N VAL A 80 1.66 28.83 -0.72
CA VAL A 80 0.77 27.80 -0.19
C VAL A 80 -0.17 28.45 0.84
N LYS A 81 -1.47 28.48 0.54
CA LYS A 81 -2.48 28.88 1.53
C LYS A 81 -2.41 27.92 2.70
N SER A 82 -2.48 28.46 3.92
CA SER A 82 -2.33 27.67 5.11
C SER A 82 -3.14 28.23 6.28
N ARG A 83 -3.26 27.39 7.31
CA ARG A 83 -3.71 27.80 8.63
C ARG A 83 -2.65 27.43 9.66
N ILE A 84 -2.18 28.43 10.38
CA ILE A 84 -1.29 28.24 11.53
C ILE A 84 -2.12 28.02 12.79
N PHE A 85 -1.70 27.05 13.60
CA PHE A 85 -2.20 26.81 14.94
C PHE A 85 -1.05 27.06 15.92
N LEU A 86 -1.34 27.79 17.00
CA LEU A 86 -0.38 28.18 18.01
C LEU A 86 -0.55 27.35 19.28
N THR A 87 0.52 27.26 20.07
CA THR A 87 0.55 26.46 21.31
C THR A 87 -0.34 27.02 22.43
N ASN A 88 -0.89 28.23 22.26
CA ASN A 88 -1.84 28.86 23.18
C ASN A 88 -3.32 28.62 22.81
N GLY A 89 -3.63 27.93 21.71
CA GLY A 89 -5.01 27.74 21.26
C GLY A 89 -5.37 28.53 20.00
N ASP A 90 -4.63 29.58 19.69
CA ASP A 90 -4.99 30.51 18.62
C ASP A 90 -4.76 29.92 17.24
N LYS A 91 -5.51 30.43 16.27
CA LYS A 91 -5.38 30.05 14.85
C LYS A 91 -5.49 31.25 13.93
N LEU A 92 -4.73 31.23 12.85
CA LEU A 92 -4.75 32.27 11.83
C LEU A 92 -4.63 31.66 10.44
N SER A 93 -5.45 32.12 9.49
CA SER A 93 -5.36 31.68 8.09
C SER A 93 -4.54 32.68 7.28
N GLY A 94 -3.72 32.21 6.36
CA GLY A 94 -2.79 33.05 5.61
C GLY A 94 -1.83 32.24 4.75
N MET A 95 -0.58 32.69 4.67
CA MET A 95 0.48 32.08 3.85
C MET A 95 1.80 32.11 4.64
N PRO A 96 2.50 30.97 4.77
CA PRO A 96 3.83 30.91 5.35
C PRO A 96 4.88 31.26 4.29
N HIS A 97 5.92 31.99 4.69
CA HIS A 97 7.03 32.39 3.81
C HIS A 97 8.34 31.68 4.13
N GLY A 98 8.51 31.26 5.38
CA GLY A 98 9.75 30.63 5.82
C GLY A 98 9.98 30.78 7.31
N VAL A 99 11.06 30.19 7.80
CA VAL A 99 11.60 30.46 9.14
C VAL A 99 12.81 31.37 8.97
N ASP A 100 12.76 32.55 9.58
CA ASP A 100 13.87 33.52 9.53
C ASP A 100 15.10 33.04 10.34
N GLY A 101 16.21 33.77 10.23
CA GLY A 101 17.46 33.46 10.95
C GLY A 101 17.35 33.55 12.48
N GLN A 102 16.25 34.09 13.00
CA GLN A 102 15.93 34.21 14.41
C GLN A 102 15.00 33.09 14.88
N GLY A 103 14.57 32.18 13.99
CA GLY A 103 13.68 31.07 14.30
C GLY A 103 12.20 31.44 14.33
N ASN A 104 11.78 32.53 13.68
CA ASN A 104 10.38 32.89 13.55
C ASN A 104 9.83 32.42 12.21
N LEU A 105 8.71 31.70 12.25
CA LEU A 105 7.88 31.46 11.09
C LEU A 105 7.25 32.77 10.61
N GLU A 106 7.73 33.22 9.47
CA GLU A 106 7.25 34.36 8.74
C GLU A 106 5.93 34.07 8.04
N PHE A 107 4.91 34.89 8.31
CA PHE A 107 3.52 34.62 7.91
C PHE A 107 2.78 35.89 7.49
N THR A 108 2.03 35.82 6.39
CA THR A 108 1.12 36.89 5.97
C THR A 108 -0.33 36.43 6.07
N SER A 109 -1.22 37.31 6.47
CA SER A 109 -2.66 37.04 6.54
C SER A 109 -3.42 38.29 6.12
N GLU A 110 -4.59 38.13 5.52
CA GLU A 110 -5.51 39.24 5.23
C GLU A 110 -5.96 39.97 6.51
N SER A 111 -5.91 39.29 7.65
CA SER A 111 -6.21 39.87 8.97
C SER A 111 -5.05 40.67 9.56
N LEU A 112 -3.87 40.67 8.94
CA LEU A 112 -2.67 41.35 9.42
C LEU A 112 -2.31 42.51 8.47
N ARG A 113 -1.94 43.66 9.03
CA ARG A 113 -1.50 44.82 8.23
C ARG A 113 -0.12 44.61 7.58
N GLN A 114 0.70 43.75 8.15
CA GLN A 114 2.06 43.44 7.70
C GLN A 114 2.39 41.98 7.99
N LYS A 115 3.48 41.51 7.39
CA LYS A 115 4.07 40.20 7.68
C LYS A 115 4.38 40.08 9.17
N ALA A 116 3.96 38.97 9.79
CA ALA A 116 4.21 38.66 11.19
C ALA A 116 5.23 37.52 11.32
N GLY A 117 6.08 37.58 12.34
CA GLY A 117 6.96 36.49 12.74
C GLY A 117 6.41 35.77 13.96
N PHE A 118 6.20 34.47 13.87
CA PHE A 118 5.79 33.62 14.97
C PHE A 118 6.96 32.74 15.42
N PRO A 119 7.47 32.85 16.66
CA PRO A 119 8.53 31.96 17.14
C PRO A 119 8.14 30.49 16.95
N ILE A 120 9.03 29.67 16.38
CA ILE A 120 8.71 28.27 16.02
C ILE A 120 8.30 27.43 17.24
N ASP A 121 8.79 27.78 18.43
CA ASP A 121 8.42 27.15 19.71
C ASP A 121 6.96 27.47 20.13
N LYS A 122 6.33 28.46 19.50
CA LYS A 122 4.92 28.82 19.68
C LYS A 122 4.03 28.32 18.55
N VAL A 123 4.60 27.74 17.50
CA VAL A 123 3.84 27.12 16.41
C VAL A 123 3.56 25.66 16.76
N LEU A 124 2.28 25.28 16.79
CA LEU A 124 1.83 23.91 17.05
C LEU A 124 1.78 23.08 15.77
N SER A 125 1.18 23.65 14.71
CA SER A 125 1.08 23.01 13.40
C SER A 125 0.75 24.01 12.31
N LEU A 126 1.06 23.63 11.07
CA LEU A 126 0.62 24.28 9.84
C LEU A 126 -0.26 23.32 9.06
N GLU A 127 -1.50 23.69 8.78
CA GLU A 127 -2.36 23.02 7.80
C GLU A 127 -2.21 23.71 6.45
N LEU A 128 -2.07 22.94 5.36
CA LEU A 128 -1.70 23.43 4.04
C LEU A 128 -2.82 23.08 3.04
N ASP A 129 -3.38 24.11 2.39
CA ASP A 129 -4.62 24.05 1.60
C ASP A 129 -4.40 23.77 0.10
N THR A 130 -3.33 23.07 -0.27
CA THR A 130 -3.00 22.87 -1.69
C THR A 130 -2.92 21.41 -2.08
N TRP A 131 -3.94 20.93 -2.81
CA TRP A 131 -3.82 19.69 -3.57
C TRP A 131 -4.52 19.81 -4.93
N LYS A 132 -3.80 20.16 -6.00
CA LYS A 132 -4.40 20.25 -7.35
C LYS A 132 -3.87 19.25 -8.37
N TYR A 133 -2.68 18.65 -8.18
CA TYR A 133 -2.13 17.74 -9.20
C TYR A 133 -1.15 16.70 -8.62
N ARG A 134 -1.39 15.41 -8.92
CA ARG A 134 -0.40 14.32 -8.78
C ARG A 134 0.01 13.85 -10.17
N PRO A 135 1.30 13.63 -10.43
CA PRO A 135 1.69 12.59 -11.36
C PRO A 135 1.14 11.24 -10.85
N ARG A 136 0.36 10.54 -11.67
CA ARG A 136 -0.06 9.15 -11.39
C ARG A 136 0.74 8.22 -12.29
N PRO A 137 1.95 7.80 -11.90
CA PRO A 137 2.72 6.84 -12.70
C PRO A 137 1.97 5.52 -12.81
N GLU A 138 2.27 4.69 -13.82
CA GLU A 138 1.65 3.35 -13.97
C GLU A 138 1.84 2.50 -12.70
N THR A 139 2.99 2.66 -12.05
CA THR A 139 3.35 2.01 -10.79
C THR A 139 4.00 2.99 -9.83
N ILE A 140 3.70 2.83 -8.54
CA ILE A 140 4.32 3.59 -7.45
C ILE A 140 4.87 2.62 -6.41
N ALA A 141 6.09 2.87 -5.96
CA ALA A 141 6.67 2.19 -4.82
C ALA A 141 6.22 2.90 -3.54
N ARG A 142 5.67 2.13 -2.61
CA ARG A 142 5.37 2.56 -1.24
C ARG A 142 6.38 1.93 -0.30
N ILE A 143 7.17 2.77 0.33
CA ILE A 143 8.14 2.38 1.36
C ILE A 143 7.57 2.77 2.71
N GLN A 144 7.58 1.83 3.65
CA GLN A 144 7.34 2.12 5.06
C GLN A 144 8.61 1.81 5.85
N LEU A 145 9.03 2.76 6.69
CA LEU A 145 10.15 2.57 7.60
C LEU A 145 9.72 1.80 8.85
N TYR A 146 10.69 1.22 9.55
CA TYR A 146 10.45 0.80 10.92
C TYR A 146 10.04 2.00 11.78
N PRO A 147 9.06 1.84 12.69
CA PRO A 147 8.72 2.91 13.61
C PRO A 147 9.90 3.24 14.51
N SER A 148 10.12 4.52 14.76
CA SER A 148 11.01 4.96 15.83
C SER A 148 10.49 4.46 17.19
N PHE A 149 11.39 4.29 18.15
CA PHE A 149 11.05 3.77 19.48
C PHE A 149 9.82 4.44 20.11
N GLY A 150 8.79 3.65 20.44
CA GLY A 150 7.55 4.15 21.06
C GLY A 150 6.54 4.78 20.09
N GLU A 151 6.80 4.82 18.79
CA GLU A 151 5.79 5.17 17.77
C GLU A 151 5.04 3.90 17.31
N ALA A 152 3.76 4.05 16.96
CA ALA A 152 2.94 2.96 16.44
C ALA A 152 3.19 2.67 14.94
N SER A 153 3.57 3.70 14.18
CA SER A 153 3.83 3.60 12.74
C SER A 153 5.13 4.34 12.38
N GLY A 154 5.80 3.85 11.34
CA GLY A 154 6.97 4.51 10.77
C GLY A 154 6.62 5.41 9.60
N ASP A 155 7.57 6.26 9.24
CA ASP A 155 7.47 7.15 8.08
C ASP A 155 7.15 6.35 6.81
N THR A 156 6.40 6.98 5.90
CA THR A 156 6.00 6.39 4.63
C THR A 156 6.34 7.32 3.48
N LEU A 157 7.00 6.79 2.46
CA LEU A 157 7.36 7.54 1.26
C LEU A 157 6.80 6.86 0.00
N LEU A 158 6.45 7.70 -0.97
CA LEU A 158 5.86 7.29 -2.24
C LEU A 158 6.68 7.86 -3.41
N GLY A 159 7.08 7.00 -4.33
CA GLY A 159 7.87 7.39 -5.49
C GLY A 159 8.02 6.28 -6.52
N ALA A 160 8.62 6.58 -7.67
CA ALA A 160 9.06 5.55 -8.59
C ALA A 160 10.33 4.88 -8.02
N LEU A 161 10.38 3.54 -8.02
CA LEU A 161 11.59 2.84 -7.59
C LEU A 161 12.70 3.08 -8.62
N HIS A 162 13.73 3.82 -8.21
CA HIS A 162 14.85 4.23 -9.06
C HIS A 162 16.04 3.28 -8.94
N GLU A 163 16.37 2.84 -7.73
CA GLU A 163 17.48 1.91 -7.48
C GLU A 163 17.21 1.07 -6.24
N LEU A 164 17.68 -0.17 -6.23
CA LEU A 164 17.68 -1.03 -5.05
C LEU A 164 19.02 -1.76 -4.96
N THR A 165 19.74 -1.54 -3.88
CA THR A 165 21.05 -2.16 -3.60
C THR A 165 20.99 -2.94 -2.28
N PRO A 166 22.03 -3.69 -1.90
CA PRO A 166 22.11 -4.31 -0.59
C PRO A 166 21.96 -3.34 0.59
N ASP A 167 22.36 -2.07 0.43
CA ASP A 167 22.43 -1.10 1.54
C ASP A 167 21.46 0.06 1.40
N SER A 168 20.98 0.36 0.19
CA SER A 168 20.16 1.54 -0.09
C SER A 168 19.01 1.28 -1.06
N ILE A 169 17.96 2.09 -0.92
CA ILE A 169 16.83 2.16 -1.85
C ILE A 169 16.72 3.59 -2.34
N LYS A 170 16.66 3.83 -3.65
CA LYS A 170 16.41 5.17 -4.18
C LYS A 170 15.00 5.26 -4.75
N LEU A 171 14.26 6.26 -4.30
CA LEU A 171 12.95 6.62 -4.84
C LEU A 171 13.06 7.93 -5.61
N ASP A 172 12.60 7.93 -6.85
CA ASP A 172 12.37 9.16 -7.60
C ASP A 172 10.99 9.70 -7.23
N THR A 173 10.96 10.88 -6.62
CA THR A 173 9.77 11.53 -6.09
C THR A 173 9.56 12.87 -6.75
N TRP A 174 8.31 13.19 -7.07
CA TRP A 174 7.97 14.48 -7.67
C TRP A 174 8.19 15.66 -6.70
N TYR A 175 8.18 15.38 -5.39
CA TYR A 175 8.27 16.40 -4.34
C TYR A 175 9.67 16.58 -3.75
N GLY A 176 10.58 15.62 -3.91
CA GLY A 176 11.93 15.68 -3.32
C GLY A 176 13.04 15.22 -4.26
N GLY A 177 12.74 15.00 -5.55
CA GLY A 177 13.66 14.38 -6.49
C GLY A 177 14.02 12.95 -6.07
N VAL A 178 15.26 12.54 -6.34
CA VAL A 178 15.74 11.20 -5.97
C VAL A 178 16.15 11.18 -4.49
N ILE A 179 15.35 10.51 -3.67
CA ILE A 179 15.60 10.30 -2.25
C ILE A 179 16.28 8.95 -2.07
N SER A 180 17.41 8.93 -1.35
CA SER A 180 18.13 7.69 -1.00
C SER A 180 17.81 7.29 0.44
N LEU A 181 17.28 6.09 0.63
CA LEU A 181 16.93 5.53 1.93
C LEU A 181 17.91 4.42 2.33
N LYS A 182 18.28 4.37 3.61
CA LYS A 182 19.03 3.27 4.20
C LYS A 182 18.13 2.04 4.27
N ARG A 183 18.53 0.97 3.56
CA ARG A 183 17.71 -0.23 3.43
C ARG A 183 17.44 -0.91 4.77
N SER A 184 18.39 -0.89 5.69
CA SER A 184 18.22 -1.48 7.03
C SER A 184 17.09 -0.84 7.84
N MET A 185 16.61 0.35 7.47
CA MET A 185 15.49 1.02 8.14
C MET A 185 14.15 0.84 7.44
N VAL A 186 14.12 0.15 6.30
CA VAL A 186 12.89 -0.09 5.53
C VAL A 186 12.22 -1.37 6.02
N LYS A 187 11.04 -1.22 6.61
CA LYS A 187 10.19 -2.33 7.06
C LYS A 187 9.51 -3.04 5.91
N SER A 188 9.01 -2.28 4.94
CA SER A 188 8.34 -2.86 3.77
C SER A 188 8.50 -2.01 2.53
N LEU A 189 8.57 -2.69 1.38
CA LEU A 189 8.51 -2.09 0.06
C LEU A 189 7.45 -2.81 -0.76
N GLN A 190 6.43 -2.06 -1.18
CA GLN A 190 5.35 -2.55 -2.03
C GLN A 190 5.38 -1.80 -3.36
N ILE A 191 5.16 -2.52 -4.46
CA ILE A 191 4.96 -1.94 -5.78
C ILE A 191 3.47 -1.98 -6.08
N ILE A 192 2.83 -0.82 -5.99
CA ILE A 192 1.41 -0.66 -6.22
C ILE A 192 1.22 -0.19 -7.66
N SER A 193 0.21 -0.71 -8.33
CA SER A 193 -0.14 -0.27 -9.69
C SER A 193 -1.36 0.60 -9.67
N ASN A 194 -1.41 1.56 -10.57
CA ASN A 194 -2.59 2.40 -10.76
C ASN A 194 -3.64 1.75 -11.70
N GLY A 195 -3.65 0.41 -11.77
CA GLY A 195 -4.57 -0.36 -12.58
C GLY A 195 -5.85 -0.74 -11.84
N PRO A 196 -6.89 -1.21 -12.55
CA PRO A 196 -8.14 -1.67 -11.93
C PRO A 196 -7.90 -2.69 -10.82
N GLY A 197 -8.66 -2.58 -9.73
CA GLY A 197 -8.55 -3.46 -8.55
C GLY A 197 -7.32 -3.26 -7.69
N SER A 198 -6.57 -2.17 -7.90
CA SER A 198 -5.48 -1.75 -7.04
C SER A 198 -5.80 -0.44 -6.33
N TYR A 199 -5.54 -0.38 -5.03
CA TYR A 199 -5.77 0.81 -4.22
C TYR A 199 -4.77 0.88 -3.06
N TYR A 200 -4.43 2.10 -2.64
CA TYR A 200 -3.70 2.37 -1.42
C TYR A 200 -4.28 3.62 -0.73
N GLY A 201 -4.36 3.58 0.60
CA GLY A 201 -4.86 4.68 1.42
C GLY A 201 -5.04 4.23 2.88
N PRO A 202 -5.96 4.84 3.65
CA PRO A 202 -6.74 6.01 3.28
C PRO A 202 -5.84 7.25 3.14
N ASN A 203 -6.13 8.08 2.15
CA ASN A 203 -5.41 9.30 1.78
C ASN A 203 -6.08 10.55 2.35
N ASN A 204 -7.42 10.54 2.39
CA ASN A 204 -8.26 11.61 2.95
C ASN A 204 -9.70 11.11 3.06
N LEU A 205 -10.56 11.84 3.78
CA LEU A 205 -11.97 11.44 3.95
C LEU A 205 -12.80 11.52 2.65
N ASN A 206 -12.48 12.46 1.75
CA ASN A 206 -13.30 12.74 0.55
C ASN A 206 -13.29 11.59 -0.47
N GLU A 207 -12.33 10.67 -0.37
CA GLU A 207 -12.29 9.47 -1.20
C GLU A 207 -13.23 8.35 -0.67
N TRP A 208 -13.83 8.54 0.50
CA TRP A 208 -14.74 7.60 1.16
C TRP A 208 -16.17 8.15 1.19
N THR A 209 -17.13 7.24 1.04
CA THR A 209 -18.57 7.50 1.15
C THR A 209 -19.04 7.05 2.52
N LEU A 210 -19.67 7.94 3.28
CA LEU A 210 -20.14 7.66 4.63
C LEU A 210 -21.63 7.31 4.62
N THR A 211 -22.00 6.13 5.12
CA THR A 211 -23.38 5.62 5.01
C THR A 211 -24.35 6.24 6.01
N HIS A 212 -23.87 6.80 7.13
CA HIS A 212 -24.70 7.43 8.17
C HIS A 212 -24.40 8.94 8.31
N GLY A 213 -24.04 9.59 7.19
CA GLY A 213 -23.81 11.03 7.13
C GLY A 213 -22.46 11.48 7.68
N ASN A 214 -22.25 12.79 7.61
CA ASN A 214 -20.99 13.44 8.01
C ASN A 214 -20.74 13.25 9.50
N GLY A 215 -19.51 12.91 9.86
CA GLY A 215 -19.07 12.75 11.25
C GLY A 215 -19.17 11.32 11.81
N SER A 216 -19.70 10.35 11.05
CA SER A 216 -19.66 8.94 11.44
C SER A 216 -18.24 8.36 11.39
N TRP A 217 -17.43 8.89 10.48
CA TRP A 217 -16.01 8.63 10.35
C TRP A 217 -15.27 9.93 10.08
N ASN A 218 -14.08 10.06 10.66
CA ASN A 218 -13.16 11.17 10.43
C ASN A 218 -11.85 10.65 9.85
N PHE A 219 -11.09 11.53 9.19
CA PHE A 219 -9.73 11.21 8.73
C PHE A 219 -8.70 12.01 9.51
N GLN A 220 -7.81 11.31 10.21
CA GLN A 220 -6.77 11.92 11.02
C GLN A 220 -5.51 11.05 10.99
N ASN A 221 -4.35 11.68 10.82
CA ASN A 221 -3.05 11.02 10.91
C ASN A 221 -2.89 9.84 9.92
N GLY A 222 -3.45 9.94 8.71
CA GLY A 222 -3.35 8.87 7.71
C GLY A 222 -4.29 7.68 7.96
N ALA A 223 -5.27 7.84 8.86
CA ALA A 223 -6.19 6.79 9.24
C ALA A 223 -7.64 7.28 9.25
N LEU A 224 -8.57 6.36 9.00
CA LEU A 224 -9.99 6.53 9.21
C LEU A 224 -10.33 6.17 10.65
N HIS A 225 -10.99 7.08 11.36
CA HIS A 225 -11.43 6.91 12.74
C HIS A 225 -12.95 6.84 12.78
N SER A 226 -13.52 5.74 13.26
CA SER A 226 -14.96 5.66 13.47
C SER A 226 -15.37 6.42 14.73
N VAL A 227 -16.41 7.23 14.63
CA VAL A 227 -16.92 8.04 15.73
C VAL A 227 -18.32 7.60 16.15
N SER A 228 -19.18 7.24 15.20
CA SER A 228 -20.53 6.74 15.46
C SER A 228 -20.83 5.48 14.65
N ASP A 229 -22.03 4.92 14.81
CA ASP A 229 -22.52 3.85 13.95
C ASP A 229 -22.46 4.28 12.48
N GLY A 230 -21.90 3.44 11.61
CA GLY A 230 -21.88 3.70 10.17
C GLY A 230 -20.72 3.05 9.43
N GLY A 231 -20.78 3.10 8.11
CA GLY A 231 -19.75 2.60 7.21
C GLY A 231 -18.97 3.71 6.51
N ALA A 232 -17.69 3.48 6.29
CA ALA A 232 -16.86 4.20 5.32
C ALA A 232 -16.60 3.28 4.13
N GLY A 233 -17.27 3.56 3.01
CA GLY A 233 -17.26 2.75 1.79
C GLY A 233 -16.55 3.42 0.62
N ARG A 234 -15.86 2.64 -0.20
CA ARG A 234 -15.20 3.10 -1.43
C ARG A 234 -15.26 2.02 -2.49
N ASP A 235 -15.52 2.41 -3.73
CA ASP A 235 -15.29 1.53 -4.87
C ASP A 235 -13.80 1.47 -5.18
N VAL A 236 -13.19 0.34 -4.84
CA VAL A 236 -11.76 0.06 -5.03
C VAL A 236 -11.52 -0.91 -6.18
N GLY A 237 -12.57 -1.28 -6.92
CA GLY A 237 -12.45 -2.17 -8.09
C GLY A 237 -12.15 -3.62 -7.74
N LEU A 238 -12.61 -4.15 -6.60
CA LEU A 238 -12.32 -5.52 -6.16
C LEU A 238 -12.50 -6.54 -7.31
N THR A 239 -11.43 -7.25 -7.65
CA THR A 239 -11.42 -8.28 -8.71
C THR A 239 -11.91 -9.62 -8.18
N GLU A 240 -12.13 -10.61 -9.05
CA GLU A 240 -12.60 -11.94 -8.63
C GLU A 240 -11.74 -12.59 -7.53
N LYS A 241 -10.43 -12.38 -7.59
CA LYS A 241 -9.48 -12.78 -6.56
C LYS A 241 -8.72 -11.57 -6.08
N THR A 242 -8.88 -11.22 -4.81
CA THR A 242 -8.33 -9.98 -4.28
C THR A 242 -7.62 -10.20 -2.96
N HIS A 243 -6.51 -9.50 -2.78
CA HIS A 243 -5.80 -9.37 -1.51
C HIS A 243 -6.05 -7.98 -0.94
N ILE A 244 -6.54 -7.93 0.30
CA ILE A 244 -6.82 -6.72 1.06
C ILE A 244 -5.96 -6.76 2.31
N SER A 245 -5.13 -5.75 2.53
CA SER A 245 -4.28 -5.63 3.71
C SER A 245 -4.49 -4.28 4.38
N PHE A 246 -4.55 -4.24 5.71
CA PHE A 246 -4.76 -3.00 6.49
C PHE A 246 -4.34 -3.18 7.94
N ASP A 247 -4.04 -2.07 8.61
CA ASP A 247 -3.82 -2.01 10.05
C ASP A 247 -5.08 -1.50 10.74
N THR A 248 -5.43 -2.08 11.88
CA THR A 248 -6.53 -1.57 12.72
C THR A 248 -6.16 -1.47 14.18
N GLN A 249 -6.69 -0.45 14.85
CA GLN A 249 -6.57 -0.26 16.30
C GLN A 249 -7.96 -0.13 16.93
N TRP A 250 -8.10 -0.57 18.18
CA TRP A 250 -9.35 -0.52 18.93
C TRP A 250 -9.10 -0.16 20.40
N LYS A 251 -9.99 0.64 20.99
CA LYS A 251 -9.85 1.08 22.40
C LYS A 251 -10.33 0.03 23.41
N THR A 252 -11.48 -0.60 23.14
CA THR A 252 -12.16 -1.46 24.12
C THR A 252 -12.15 -2.93 23.70
N SER A 253 -12.62 -3.22 22.49
CA SER A 253 -12.65 -4.57 21.92
C SER A 253 -12.62 -4.49 20.41
N MET A 254 -11.96 -5.44 19.77
CA MET A 254 -12.04 -5.62 18.33
C MET A 254 -13.45 -6.04 17.94
N ARG A 255 -14.22 -5.10 17.39
CA ARG A 255 -15.56 -5.36 16.83
C ARG A 255 -15.84 -4.42 15.68
N PHE A 256 -15.87 -4.98 14.47
CA PHE A 256 -16.20 -4.26 13.25
C PHE A 256 -16.62 -5.24 12.17
N ARG A 257 -17.14 -4.72 11.06
CA ARG A 257 -17.48 -5.52 9.89
C ARG A 257 -16.82 -4.96 8.64
N ILE A 258 -16.59 -5.83 7.67
CA ILE A 258 -16.14 -5.45 6.34
C ILE A 258 -17.18 -5.93 5.35
N GLN A 259 -17.74 -5.01 4.57
CA GLN A 259 -18.55 -5.33 3.42
C GLN A 259 -17.63 -5.44 2.19
N LEU A 260 -17.58 -6.62 1.59
CA LEU A 260 -16.80 -6.91 0.39
C LEU A 260 -17.72 -7.09 -0.81
N TYR A 261 -17.28 -6.60 -1.96
CA TYR A 261 -18.03 -6.61 -3.23
C TYR A 261 -19.41 -5.95 -3.09
N SER A 262 -19.46 -4.84 -2.36
CA SER A 262 -20.69 -4.08 -2.19
C SER A 262 -21.20 -3.56 -3.53
N SER A 263 -22.47 -3.82 -3.81
CA SER A 263 -23.20 -3.30 -4.97
C SER A 263 -23.40 -1.78 -4.96
N ASP A 264 -23.49 -1.17 -3.78
CA ASP A 264 -23.53 0.29 -3.60
C ASP A 264 -22.85 0.65 -2.27
N VAL A 265 -21.82 1.48 -2.32
CA VAL A 265 -21.09 1.94 -1.13
C VAL A 265 -21.78 3.11 -0.40
N LYS A 266 -22.83 3.68 -1.00
CA LYS A 266 -23.64 4.74 -0.40
C LYS A 266 -24.71 4.20 0.54
N ASP A 267 -25.13 2.96 0.32
CA ASP A 267 -26.15 2.29 1.12
C ASP A 267 -25.50 1.56 2.31
N SER A 268 -26.06 1.69 3.50
CA SER A 268 -25.64 0.92 4.68
C SER A 268 -26.07 -0.56 4.60
N SER A 269 -27.03 -0.87 3.74
CA SER A 269 -27.65 -2.18 3.56
C SER A 269 -27.85 -2.53 2.07
N PRO A 270 -26.77 -2.54 1.27
CA PRO A 270 -26.85 -2.69 -0.18
C PRO A 270 -27.45 -4.03 -0.63
N ASP A 271 -27.85 -4.10 -1.89
CA ASP A 271 -28.57 -5.26 -2.46
C ASP A 271 -27.75 -6.56 -2.39
N ALA A 272 -26.46 -6.49 -2.71
CA ALA A 272 -25.55 -7.63 -2.66
C ALA A 272 -24.17 -7.26 -2.11
N TYR A 273 -23.64 -8.11 -1.22
CA TYR A 273 -22.31 -8.03 -0.62
C TYR A 273 -21.99 -9.27 0.23
N TYR A 274 -20.71 -9.47 0.50
CA TYR A 274 -20.24 -10.34 1.56
C TYR A 274 -20.00 -9.53 2.83
N ASP A 275 -20.60 -9.92 3.96
CA ASP A 275 -20.49 -9.26 5.26
C ASP A 275 -19.56 -10.06 6.18
N VAL A 276 -18.29 -9.65 6.24
CA VAL A 276 -17.28 -10.26 7.11
C VAL A 276 -17.35 -9.61 8.47
N ASN A 277 -17.76 -10.37 9.48
CA ASN A 277 -17.92 -9.87 10.83
C ASN A 277 -16.72 -10.30 11.68
N PHE A 278 -16.04 -9.32 12.26
CA PHE A 278 -14.94 -9.53 13.19
C PHE A 278 -15.38 -9.21 14.61
N ASN A 279 -15.19 -10.17 15.50
CA ASN A 279 -15.19 -9.98 16.94
C ASN A 279 -13.86 -10.47 17.49
N ARG A 280 -13.48 -10.00 18.67
CA ARG A 280 -12.23 -10.38 19.33
C ARG A 280 -11.99 -11.90 19.40
N SER A 281 -13.04 -12.69 19.64
CA SER A 281 -12.91 -14.15 19.81
C SER A 281 -13.31 -14.97 18.59
N TYR A 282 -13.91 -14.36 17.57
CA TYR A 282 -14.41 -15.09 16.40
C TYR A 282 -14.64 -14.20 15.19
N ALA A 283 -14.57 -14.79 14.01
CA ALA A 283 -15.05 -14.18 12.78
C ALA A 283 -16.10 -15.06 12.11
N TYR A 284 -16.99 -14.45 11.32
CA TYR A 284 -17.90 -15.17 10.46
C TYR A 284 -18.24 -14.37 9.21
N LEU A 285 -18.73 -15.07 8.19
CA LEU A 285 -19.11 -14.47 6.92
C LEU A 285 -20.61 -14.65 6.71
N ARG A 286 -21.32 -13.58 6.32
CA ARG A 286 -22.67 -13.67 5.76
C ARG A 286 -22.64 -13.26 4.30
N THR A 287 -23.53 -13.84 3.51
CA THR A 287 -23.78 -13.39 2.15
C THR A 287 -25.15 -12.77 2.07
N ARG A 288 -25.20 -11.58 1.48
CA ARG A 288 -26.40 -10.91 1.03
C ARG A 288 -26.39 -10.78 -0.48
N GLY A 289 -27.52 -10.99 -1.12
CA GLY A 289 -27.67 -10.89 -2.57
C GLY A 289 -28.87 -11.67 -3.07
N LYS A 290 -28.85 -12.05 -4.35
CA LYS A 290 -29.87 -12.89 -4.97
C LYS A 290 -29.25 -14.18 -5.55
N VAL A 291 -30.02 -15.27 -5.55
CA VAL A 291 -29.71 -16.46 -6.37
C VAL A 291 -30.11 -16.19 -7.81
N ALA A 292 -29.58 -16.98 -8.75
CA ALA A 292 -29.85 -16.87 -10.20
C ALA A 292 -31.35 -16.84 -10.59
N ASN A 293 -32.21 -17.41 -9.75
CA ASN A 293 -33.66 -17.45 -9.98
C ASN A 293 -34.43 -16.33 -9.23
N GLY A 294 -33.75 -15.29 -8.74
CA GLY A 294 -34.36 -14.09 -8.14
C GLY A 294 -34.69 -14.17 -6.65
N GLY A 295 -34.41 -15.29 -5.96
CA GLY A 295 -34.64 -15.43 -4.52
C GLY A 295 -33.59 -14.69 -3.68
N ASN A 296 -34.02 -14.03 -2.59
CA ASN A 296 -33.10 -13.31 -1.69
C ASN A 296 -32.22 -14.28 -0.88
N ILE A 297 -30.95 -13.92 -0.72
CA ILE A 297 -29.96 -14.60 0.11
C ILE A 297 -29.64 -13.71 1.30
N ALA A 298 -29.78 -14.27 2.50
CA ALA A 298 -29.25 -13.71 3.74
C ALA A 298 -28.77 -14.89 4.61
N ARG A 299 -27.66 -15.52 4.22
CA ARG A 299 -27.15 -16.75 4.87
C ARG A 299 -25.79 -16.51 5.52
N GLY A 300 -25.63 -17.00 6.74
CA GLY A 300 -24.37 -16.96 7.48
C GLY A 300 -23.64 -18.29 7.44
N GLY A 301 -22.34 -18.25 7.15
CA GLY A 301 -21.42 -19.34 7.41
C GLY A 301 -21.24 -19.58 8.91
N ARG A 302 -20.65 -20.73 9.25
CA ARG A 302 -20.26 -21.02 10.64
C ARG A 302 -19.18 -20.04 11.10
N TRP A 303 -19.27 -19.58 12.34
CA TRP A 303 -18.21 -18.79 12.93
C TRP A 303 -16.93 -19.62 13.11
N LYS A 304 -15.79 -18.94 13.07
CA LYS A 304 -14.46 -19.49 13.33
C LYS A 304 -13.84 -18.76 14.50
N GLN A 305 -13.27 -19.51 15.43
CA GLN A 305 -12.57 -18.93 16.57
C GLN A 305 -11.34 -18.15 16.10
N LEU A 306 -11.10 -17.00 16.73
CA LEU A 306 -9.86 -16.25 16.61
C LEU A 306 -9.12 -16.31 17.94
N ASN A 307 -7.79 -16.37 17.89
CA ASN A 307 -6.93 -16.46 19.07
C ASN A 307 -6.05 -15.20 19.20
N LEU A 308 -6.66 -14.07 19.55
CA LEU A 308 -5.93 -12.84 19.85
C LEU A 308 -5.59 -12.76 21.36
N PRO A 309 -4.38 -12.33 21.75
CA PRO A 309 -4.03 -11.93 23.12
C PRO A 309 -4.99 -10.90 23.75
N ARG A 310 -5.23 -11.01 25.06
CA ARG A 310 -6.24 -10.21 25.81
C ARG A 310 -6.00 -8.72 25.77
N ASP A 311 -4.75 -8.36 25.86
CA ASP A 311 -4.17 -7.02 25.88
C ASP A 311 -3.91 -6.45 24.47
N GLN A 312 -4.09 -7.25 23.42
CA GLN A 312 -3.95 -6.77 22.06
C GLN A 312 -5.02 -5.72 21.73
N THR A 313 -4.56 -4.53 21.34
CA THR A 313 -5.37 -3.35 20.98
C THR A 313 -5.19 -2.90 19.54
N GLN A 314 -4.33 -3.59 18.79
CA GLN A 314 -4.04 -3.33 17.40
C GLN A 314 -3.62 -4.62 16.70
N ALA A 315 -3.89 -4.72 15.40
CA ALA A 315 -3.38 -5.82 14.59
C ALA A 315 -3.30 -5.45 13.10
N HIS A 316 -2.40 -6.14 12.39
CA HIS A 316 -2.35 -6.15 10.94
C HIS A 316 -3.22 -7.27 10.38
N PHE A 317 -4.02 -6.98 9.35
CA PHE A 317 -4.87 -7.95 8.68
C PHE A 317 -4.42 -8.14 7.23
N ASP A 318 -4.35 -9.39 6.79
CA ASP A 318 -4.33 -9.75 5.37
C ASP A 318 -5.52 -10.67 5.07
N ILE A 319 -6.35 -10.28 4.10
CA ILE A 319 -7.53 -11.01 3.67
C ILE A 319 -7.39 -11.36 2.19
N PHE A 320 -7.32 -12.65 1.91
CA PHE A 320 -7.29 -13.22 0.57
C PHE A 320 -8.67 -13.75 0.23
N VAL A 321 -9.27 -13.20 -0.81
CA VAL A 321 -10.65 -13.47 -1.18
C VAL A 321 -10.69 -14.12 -2.55
N ASP A 322 -11.39 -15.25 -2.66
CA ASP A 322 -11.86 -15.81 -3.93
C ASP A 322 -13.39 -15.65 -3.98
N ARG A 323 -13.85 -14.74 -4.83
CA ARG A 323 -15.28 -14.39 -4.98
C ARG A 323 -16.09 -15.57 -5.50
N LYS A 324 -15.52 -16.32 -6.46
CA LYS A 324 -16.19 -17.42 -7.17
C LYS A 324 -16.43 -18.62 -6.27
N THR A 325 -15.46 -18.93 -5.42
CA THR A 325 -15.64 -19.99 -4.41
C THR A 325 -16.27 -19.47 -3.12
N GLY A 326 -16.29 -18.15 -2.90
CA GLY A 326 -16.76 -17.53 -1.66
C GLY A 326 -15.84 -17.83 -0.47
N THR A 327 -14.55 -18.04 -0.73
CA THR A 327 -13.55 -18.40 0.28
C THR A 327 -12.74 -17.18 0.68
N LEU A 328 -12.59 -16.96 1.99
CA LEU A 328 -11.77 -15.90 2.55
C LEU A 328 -10.74 -16.52 3.50
N THR A 329 -9.46 -16.41 3.16
CA THR A 329 -8.35 -16.79 4.05
C THR A 329 -7.85 -15.53 4.75
N ILE A 330 -7.86 -15.54 6.08
CA ILE A 330 -7.56 -14.37 6.90
C ILE A 330 -6.30 -14.64 7.72
N TYR A 331 -5.34 -13.72 7.63
CA TYR A 331 -4.16 -13.65 8.48
C TYR A 331 -4.28 -12.44 9.42
N ILE A 332 -3.79 -12.62 10.64
CA ILE A 332 -3.67 -11.56 11.65
C ILE A 332 -2.22 -11.60 12.13
N ASP A 333 -1.52 -10.47 12.02
CA ASP A 333 -0.09 -10.32 12.34
C ASP A 333 0.79 -11.40 11.70
N GLY A 334 0.51 -11.70 10.42
CA GLY A 334 1.25 -12.70 9.64
C GLY A 334 0.94 -14.17 9.96
N LEU A 335 0.06 -14.45 10.93
CA LEU A 335 -0.37 -15.80 11.28
C LEU A 335 -1.76 -16.09 10.69
N ARG A 336 -1.94 -17.28 10.10
CA ARG A 336 -3.25 -17.67 9.53
C ARG A 336 -4.27 -17.84 10.66
N ALA A 337 -5.16 -16.86 10.80
CA ALA A 337 -6.13 -16.82 11.89
C ALA A 337 -7.33 -17.73 11.61
N CYS A 338 -7.91 -17.66 10.40
CA CYS A 338 -9.01 -18.55 10.01
C CYS A 338 -9.26 -18.59 8.49
N VAL A 339 -10.10 -19.53 8.07
CA VAL A 339 -10.70 -19.57 6.72
C VAL A 339 -12.22 -19.52 6.86
N LEU A 340 -12.84 -18.53 6.24
CA LEU A 340 -14.29 -18.38 6.16
C LEU A 340 -14.77 -18.86 4.79
N GLN A 341 -15.94 -19.49 4.78
CA GLN A 341 -16.55 -20.05 3.58
C GLN A 341 -18.00 -19.57 3.50
N SER A 342 -18.35 -18.94 2.38
CA SER A 342 -19.73 -18.59 2.10
C SER A 342 -20.54 -19.86 1.80
N GLN A 343 -21.80 -19.87 2.28
CA GLN A 343 -22.80 -20.88 1.92
C GLN A 343 -23.50 -20.56 0.59
N SER A 344 -23.24 -19.39 0.02
CA SER A 344 -23.86 -18.91 -1.21
C SER A 344 -22.83 -18.08 -1.96
N PRO A 345 -21.82 -18.73 -2.55
CA PRO A 345 -20.77 -18.02 -3.27
C PRO A 345 -21.31 -17.35 -4.53
N ASP A 346 -20.66 -16.25 -4.91
CA ASP A 346 -20.89 -15.43 -6.11
C ASP A 346 -22.37 -15.10 -6.37
N PRO A 347 -23.11 -14.50 -5.41
CA PRO A 347 -24.49 -14.09 -5.64
C PRO A 347 -24.59 -13.05 -6.76
N GLU A 348 -25.78 -12.91 -7.34
CA GLU A 348 -26.04 -11.89 -8.35
C GLU A 348 -25.95 -10.47 -7.78
N ASN A 349 -25.64 -9.52 -8.67
CA ASN A 349 -25.56 -8.08 -8.40
C ASN A 349 -24.43 -7.65 -7.46
N LEU A 350 -23.41 -8.48 -7.22
CA LEU A 350 -22.20 -8.01 -6.54
C LEU A 350 -21.56 -6.84 -7.31
N GLY A 351 -21.09 -5.84 -6.55
CA GLY A 351 -20.28 -4.76 -7.08
C GLY A 351 -18.79 -4.98 -6.83
N THR A 352 -18.06 -3.87 -6.78
CA THR A 352 -16.61 -3.83 -6.54
C THR A 352 -16.23 -3.01 -5.32
N GLY A 353 -17.23 -2.63 -4.51
CA GLY A 353 -17.08 -1.81 -3.31
C GLY A 353 -16.48 -2.56 -2.11
N LEU A 354 -15.71 -1.82 -1.32
CA LEU A 354 -15.19 -2.18 0.00
C LEU A 354 -15.75 -1.18 1.01
N ALA A 355 -16.29 -1.63 2.14
CA ALA A 355 -16.65 -0.74 3.25
C ALA A 355 -16.24 -1.30 4.60
N PHE A 356 -15.68 -0.45 5.45
CA PHE A 356 -15.47 -0.72 6.87
C PHE A 356 -16.66 -0.20 7.65
N VAL A 357 -17.25 -1.02 8.51
CA VAL A 357 -18.44 -0.67 9.29
C VAL A 357 -18.15 -0.86 10.76
N ALA A 358 -18.38 0.19 11.54
CA ALA A 358 -18.13 0.22 12.97
C ALA A 358 -19.42 0.54 13.74
N GLU A 359 -19.39 0.24 15.04
CA GLU A 359 -20.42 0.61 16.01
C GLU A 359 -19.83 1.67 16.94
N GLU A 360 -20.61 2.68 17.35
CA GLU A 360 -20.17 3.78 18.24
C GLU A 360 -19.53 3.24 19.52
N ARG A 361 -20.07 2.15 20.07
CA ARG A 361 -19.58 1.52 21.30
C ARG A 361 -18.20 0.87 21.16
N TYR A 362 -17.78 0.58 19.94
CA TYR A 362 -16.54 -0.13 19.61
C TYR A 362 -15.78 0.62 18.52
N PRO A 363 -15.28 1.84 18.83
CA PRO A 363 -14.60 2.64 17.84
C PRO A 363 -13.30 1.98 17.42
N ILE A 364 -13.05 2.02 16.12
CA ILE A 364 -11.86 1.49 15.46
C ILE A 364 -11.16 2.58 14.65
N GLU A 365 -9.85 2.41 14.53
CA GLU A 365 -9.01 3.10 13.56
C GLU A 365 -8.66 2.13 12.43
N ILE A 366 -8.69 2.58 11.18
CA ILE A 366 -8.23 1.82 10.01
C ILE A 366 -7.20 2.64 9.25
N SER A 367 -6.03 2.05 9.01
CA SER A 367 -4.94 2.69 8.27
C SER A 367 -4.22 1.68 7.37
N GLY A 368 -3.32 2.17 6.51
CA GLY A 368 -2.46 1.29 5.71
C GLY A 368 -3.21 0.36 4.74
N ILE A 369 -4.42 0.74 4.31
CA ILE A 369 -5.24 -0.06 3.41
C ILE A 369 -4.53 -0.21 2.07
N THR A 370 -4.34 -1.45 1.65
CA THR A 370 -3.89 -1.82 0.33
C THR A 370 -4.82 -2.87 -0.27
N VAL A 371 -5.16 -2.71 -1.53
CA VAL A 371 -5.96 -3.65 -2.31
C VAL A 371 -5.16 -3.99 -3.55
N THR A 372 -5.03 -5.27 -3.85
CA THR A 372 -4.34 -5.75 -5.05
C THR A 372 -5.03 -6.98 -5.61
N PRO A 373 -5.08 -7.17 -6.95
CA PRO A 373 -5.48 -8.45 -7.52
C PRO A 373 -4.55 -9.55 -7.01
N TRP A 374 -5.11 -10.73 -6.78
CA TRP A 374 -4.40 -11.90 -6.29
C TRP A 374 -4.60 -13.08 -7.25
N ASN A 375 -3.58 -13.91 -7.40
CA ASN A 375 -3.59 -15.03 -8.35
C ASN A 375 -4.36 -16.27 -7.84
N GLY A 376 -4.61 -16.36 -6.53
CA GLY A 376 -5.30 -17.48 -5.89
C GLY A 376 -4.40 -18.57 -5.31
N THR A 377 -3.07 -18.47 -5.39
CA THR A 377 -2.17 -19.58 -4.99
C THR A 377 -1.18 -19.24 -3.88
N THR A 378 -0.88 -17.96 -3.67
CA THR A 378 0.14 -17.57 -2.68
C THR A 378 -0.45 -16.91 -1.45
N PHE A 379 0.02 -17.36 -0.29
CA PHE A 379 -0.35 -16.85 1.02
C PHE A 379 0.90 -16.57 1.85
N PRO A 380 0.86 -15.64 2.81
CA PRO A 380 1.93 -15.42 3.76
C PRO A 380 2.26 -16.71 4.52
N ASN A 381 3.54 -16.93 4.81
CA ASN A 381 4.01 -17.93 5.76
C ASN A 381 3.49 -19.37 5.56
N GLN A 382 3.28 -19.83 4.32
CA GLN A 382 2.82 -21.21 4.01
C GLN A 382 3.61 -22.33 4.72
N LYS A 383 4.87 -22.08 5.13
CA LYS A 383 5.69 -23.04 5.88
C LYS A 383 5.29 -23.22 7.37
N PHE A 384 4.52 -22.29 7.95
CA PHE A 384 4.07 -22.34 9.35
C PHE A 384 2.55 -22.61 9.49
N ASP A 385 1.90 -23.02 8.40
CA ASP A 385 0.49 -23.37 8.42
C ASP A 385 0.26 -24.59 9.32
N LEU A 386 -0.17 -24.29 10.54
CA LEU A 386 -0.65 -25.21 11.57
C LEU A 386 -1.45 -26.35 10.94
N LYS A 387 -0.93 -27.58 11.10
CA LYS A 387 -1.75 -28.79 10.98
C LYS A 387 -2.96 -28.62 11.92
N PRO A 388 -4.19 -28.93 11.48
CA PRO A 388 -5.33 -28.90 12.38
C PRO A 388 -5.10 -29.92 13.51
N GLY A 389 -4.88 -29.45 14.73
CA GLY A 389 -4.78 -30.29 15.93
C GLY A 389 -3.38 -30.76 16.37
N GLY A 390 -2.29 -30.15 15.89
CA GLY A 390 -0.94 -30.43 16.41
C GLY A 390 -0.57 -29.51 17.57
N VAL A 391 -0.25 -30.09 18.74
CA VAL A 391 0.42 -29.39 19.84
C VAL A 391 1.74 -28.82 19.31
N PRO A 392 2.15 -27.57 19.66
CA PRO A 392 3.44 -27.06 19.24
C PRO A 392 4.55 -27.98 19.77
N GLU A 393 5.31 -28.60 18.87
CA GLU A 393 6.57 -29.24 19.24
C GLU A 393 7.51 -28.15 19.74
N ALA A 394 8.05 -28.38 20.95
CA ALA A 394 9.07 -27.54 21.53
C ALA A 394 10.28 -27.46 20.57
N PRO A 395 10.96 -26.30 20.48
CA PRO A 395 12.14 -26.17 19.64
C PRO A 395 13.20 -27.18 20.11
N ALA A 396 13.67 -28.00 19.17
CA ALA A 396 14.77 -28.91 19.38
C ALA A 396 16.05 -28.11 19.64
N ASP A 397 16.83 -28.61 20.59
CA ASP A 397 18.04 -28.04 21.15
C ASP A 397 19.09 -27.66 20.09
N ASP A 398 19.68 -26.49 20.28
CA ASP A 398 20.66 -25.83 19.41
C ASP A 398 21.94 -26.68 19.29
N THR A 399 22.27 -27.10 18.08
CA THR A 399 23.65 -27.46 17.73
C THR A 399 24.11 -26.69 16.50
N GLU A 400 25.14 -25.87 16.75
CA GLU A 400 26.08 -25.27 15.80
C GLU A 400 25.54 -24.21 14.83
N LYS A 401 25.65 -22.95 15.27
CA LYS A 401 25.62 -21.75 14.43
C LYS A 401 26.75 -21.80 13.41
N LYS A 402 26.43 -22.19 12.17
CA LYS A 402 27.19 -21.74 11.00
C LYS A 402 26.94 -20.25 10.83
N GLU A 403 27.98 -19.50 10.48
CA GLU A 403 27.87 -18.08 10.13
C GLU A 403 26.77 -17.90 9.08
N ASP A 404 25.72 -17.17 9.45
CA ASP A 404 24.49 -17.04 8.69
C ASP A 404 24.76 -16.33 7.35
N GLU A 405 24.75 -17.07 6.25
CA GLU A 405 24.44 -16.49 4.94
C GLU A 405 23.08 -15.80 5.07
N LYS A 406 23.05 -14.46 5.00
CA LYS A 406 21.80 -13.70 5.06
C LYS A 406 20.82 -14.34 4.06
N PRO A 407 19.62 -14.73 4.49
CA PRO A 407 18.68 -15.42 3.61
C PRO A 407 18.42 -14.52 2.39
N PRO A 408 18.37 -15.10 1.17
CA PRO A 408 18.14 -14.34 -0.04
C PRO A 408 16.82 -13.56 0.09
N HIS A 409 16.79 -12.33 -0.42
CA HIS A 409 15.58 -11.52 -0.39
C HIS A 409 14.45 -12.28 -1.08
N ARG A 410 13.24 -12.14 -0.56
CA ARG A 410 12.05 -12.76 -1.16
C ARG A 410 11.29 -11.71 -1.96
N ILE A 411 11.34 -11.83 -3.28
CA ILE A 411 10.58 -10.98 -4.20
C ILE A 411 9.27 -11.70 -4.49
N ILE A 412 8.15 -11.08 -4.15
CA ILE A 412 6.82 -11.60 -4.47
C ILE A 412 6.32 -10.91 -5.72
N LEU A 413 5.99 -11.68 -6.74
CA LEU A 413 5.43 -11.18 -7.99
C LEU A 413 3.90 -11.05 -7.88
N LYS A 414 3.30 -10.24 -8.76
CA LYS A 414 1.85 -10.04 -8.82
C LYS A 414 1.08 -11.31 -9.18
N ASN A 415 1.70 -12.19 -9.95
CA ASN A 415 1.16 -13.52 -10.23
C ASN A 415 1.44 -14.49 -9.09
N GLY A 416 1.81 -14.00 -7.90
CA GLY A 416 2.06 -14.75 -6.69
C GLY A 416 3.42 -15.42 -6.59
N ASP A 417 4.10 -15.69 -7.71
CA ASP A 417 5.40 -16.37 -7.71
C ASP A 417 6.39 -15.70 -6.75
N GLU A 418 7.14 -16.53 -6.03
CA GLU A 418 8.20 -16.08 -5.15
C GLU A 418 9.54 -16.33 -5.84
N VAL A 419 10.34 -15.27 -5.93
CA VAL A 419 11.71 -15.32 -6.46
C VAL A 419 12.66 -15.04 -5.31
N PRO A 420 13.37 -16.05 -4.78
CA PRO A 420 14.47 -15.82 -3.87
C PRO A 420 15.69 -15.30 -4.65
N GLY A 421 16.32 -14.23 -4.17
CA GLY A 421 17.57 -13.75 -4.74
C GLY A 421 18.07 -12.44 -4.16
N THR A 422 19.25 -12.02 -4.59
CA THR A 422 19.80 -10.71 -4.25
C THR A 422 19.29 -9.69 -5.25
N VAL A 423 18.58 -8.69 -4.75
CA VAL A 423 18.07 -7.58 -5.57
C VAL A 423 19.23 -6.68 -6.00
N GLY A 424 19.26 -6.36 -7.29
CA GLY A 424 20.25 -5.49 -7.90
C GLY A 424 19.61 -4.24 -8.51
N LYS A 425 20.41 -3.56 -9.35
CA LYS A 425 20.05 -2.29 -9.99
C LYS A 425 18.72 -2.39 -10.75
N VAL A 426 17.99 -1.28 -10.72
CA VAL A 426 16.85 -1.06 -11.61
C VAL A 426 17.37 -0.35 -12.85
N GLN A 427 17.12 -0.93 -14.02
CA GLN A 427 17.51 -0.38 -15.31
C GLN A 427 16.38 -0.63 -16.31
N ASP A 428 16.02 0.39 -17.10
CA ASP A 428 14.99 0.31 -18.14
C ASP A 428 13.65 -0.27 -17.65
N GLY A 429 13.22 0.13 -16.44
CA GLY A 429 11.98 -0.33 -15.81
C GLY A 429 11.99 -1.80 -15.38
N ARG A 430 13.18 -2.43 -15.33
CA ARG A 430 13.38 -3.82 -14.89
C ARG A 430 14.37 -3.88 -13.73
N MET A 431 14.08 -4.71 -12.74
CA MET A 431 15.00 -5.06 -11.67
C MET A 431 15.78 -6.31 -12.06
N ILE A 432 17.09 -6.27 -11.89
CA ILE A 432 17.94 -7.46 -11.99
C ILE A 432 17.92 -8.16 -10.63
N ILE A 433 17.63 -9.46 -10.62
CA ILE A 433 17.65 -10.30 -9.43
C ILE A 433 18.67 -11.39 -9.67
N GLU A 434 19.71 -11.41 -8.84
CA GLU A 434 20.72 -12.45 -8.83
C GLU A 434 20.16 -13.66 -8.06
N THR A 435 19.84 -14.73 -8.78
CA THR A 435 19.41 -16.00 -8.18
C THR A 435 20.58 -16.98 -8.12
N GLU A 436 20.42 -18.10 -7.40
CA GLU A 436 21.43 -19.16 -7.32
C GLU A 436 21.90 -19.65 -8.70
N TYR A 437 20.97 -19.73 -9.66
CA TYR A 437 21.25 -20.34 -10.96
C TYR A 437 21.53 -19.33 -12.07
N THR A 438 20.89 -18.16 -12.04
CA THR A 438 21.03 -17.15 -13.12
C THR A 438 20.50 -15.77 -12.73
N PRO A 439 21.09 -14.67 -13.21
CA PRO A 439 20.46 -13.35 -13.14
C PRO A 439 19.18 -13.33 -13.97
N ILE A 440 18.08 -12.89 -13.35
CA ILE A 440 16.80 -12.69 -14.03
C ILE A 440 16.42 -11.21 -14.05
N ARG A 441 15.77 -10.78 -15.13
CA ARG A 441 15.31 -9.39 -15.31
C ARG A 441 13.79 -9.34 -15.17
N ILE A 442 13.30 -8.80 -14.05
CA ILE A 442 11.86 -8.70 -13.78
C ILE A 442 11.38 -7.26 -13.97
N PRO A 443 10.37 -7.00 -14.82
CA PRO A 443 9.76 -5.67 -14.89
C PRO A 443 9.22 -5.23 -13.53
N ILE A 444 9.50 -4.00 -13.11
CA ILE A 444 9.04 -3.45 -11.81
C ILE A 444 7.53 -3.64 -11.64
N LYS A 445 6.77 -3.41 -12.72
CA LYS A 445 5.32 -3.60 -12.74
C LYS A 445 4.82 -5.04 -12.53
N ARG A 446 5.69 -6.04 -12.52
CA ARG A 446 5.33 -7.43 -12.17
C ARG A 446 5.65 -7.76 -10.71
N ILE A 447 6.40 -6.92 -10.02
CA ILE A 447 6.69 -7.08 -8.60
C ILE A 447 5.47 -6.59 -7.80
N LYS A 448 5.13 -7.30 -6.73
CA LYS A 448 4.09 -6.91 -5.76
C LYS A 448 4.74 -6.34 -4.50
N SER A 449 5.71 -7.07 -3.94
CA SER A 449 6.41 -6.66 -2.73
C SER A 449 7.79 -7.30 -2.66
N LEU A 450 8.65 -6.71 -1.83
CA LEU A 450 9.95 -7.28 -1.50
C LEU A 450 10.09 -7.40 0.01
N SER A 451 10.40 -8.60 0.49
CA SER A 451 10.81 -8.80 1.88
C SER A 451 12.29 -8.46 2.00
N LEU A 452 12.60 -7.48 2.86
CA LEU A 452 13.96 -6.92 2.99
C LEU A 452 14.75 -7.53 4.17
N GLY A 453 14.17 -8.50 4.88
CA GLY A 453 14.72 -9.11 6.09
C GLY A 453 13.90 -8.75 7.34
N ASP A 454 14.13 -9.46 8.45
CA ASP A 454 13.28 -9.36 9.65
C ASP A 454 13.84 -8.40 10.72
N ASP A 455 15.16 -8.19 10.77
CA ASP A 455 15.84 -7.31 11.74
C ASP A 455 16.18 -5.95 11.13
N GLY A 456 15.29 -4.98 11.32
CA GLY A 456 15.50 -3.60 10.88
C GLY A 456 15.98 -2.66 11.99
N GLU A 457 16.74 -1.65 11.58
CA GLU A 457 17.15 -0.55 12.43
C GLU A 457 16.00 0.47 12.57
N GLN A 458 15.68 0.87 13.79
CA GLN A 458 14.71 1.93 14.05
C GLN A 458 15.35 3.31 13.83
N PRO A 459 14.69 4.23 13.10
CA PRO A 459 15.18 5.59 12.96
C PRO A 459 15.27 6.31 14.31
N ARG A 460 16.38 7.04 14.54
CA ARG A 460 16.58 7.91 15.71
C ARG A 460 15.58 9.07 15.75
N LYS A 461 15.25 9.48 16.97
CA LYS A 461 14.49 10.70 17.27
C LYS A 461 15.45 11.85 17.56
N TYR A 462 15.15 13.04 17.08
CA TYR A 462 15.81 14.28 17.46
C TYR A 462 14.82 15.23 18.14
N ARG A 463 15.33 16.06 19.05
CA ARG A 463 14.50 16.92 19.91
C ARG A 463 13.57 17.86 19.13
N GLU A 464 14.05 18.38 18.01
CA GLU A 464 13.35 19.35 17.16
C GLU A 464 12.81 18.69 15.87
N ASP A 465 12.49 17.39 15.94
CA ASP A 465 11.84 16.73 14.83
C ASP A 465 10.46 17.35 14.57
N VAL A 466 10.20 17.57 13.28
CA VAL A 466 8.88 17.93 12.77
C VAL A 466 8.33 16.75 11.97
N ARG A 467 7.00 16.64 11.96
CA ARG A 467 6.31 15.59 11.19
C ARG A 467 5.50 16.23 10.08
N ALA A 468 5.89 15.96 8.84
CA ALA A 468 5.22 16.44 7.64
C ALA A 468 4.34 15.33 7.05
N TRP A 469 3.03 15.58 6.98
CA TRP A 469 2.02 14.63 6.54
C TRP A 469 1.68 14.86 5.07
N PHE A 470 1.76 13.83 4.25
CA PHE A 470 1.41 13.95 2.85
C PHE A 470 -0.11 13.96 2.65
N HIS A 471 -0.55 14.60 1.56
CA HIS A 471 -1.96 14.56 1.17
C HIS A 471 -2.46 13.17 0.72
N ASP A 472 -1.57 12.23 0.38
CA ASP A 472 -1.86 10.80 0.12
C ASP A 472 -1.62 9.91 1.35
N GLY A 473 -1.71 10.51 2.53
CA GLY A 473 -1.48 9.77 3.76
C GLY A 473 -0.01 9.38 3.94
N GLY A 474 0.27 8.82 5.12
CA GLY A 474 1.65 8.70 5.58
C GLY A 474 2.27 10.05 5.96
N HIS A 475 3.50 9.98 6.43
CA HIS A 475 4.27 11.15 6.86
C HIS A 475 5.76 10.86 6.76
N VAL A 476 6.54 11.92 6.80
CA VAL A 476 7.99 11.88 7.09
C VAL A 476 8.28 12.65 8.36
N THR A 477 9.28 12.18 9.09
CA THR A 477 9.81 12.82 10.28
C THR A 477 11.24 13.29 9.97
N LEU A 478 11.50 14.57 10.21
CA LEU A 478 12.80 15.18 9.91
C LEU A 478 13.19 16.17 11.00
N LYS A 479 14.48 16.22 11.32
CA LYS A 479 15.05 17.33 12.07
C LYS A 479 15.11 18.54 11.14
N LEU A 480 14.30 19.54 11.42
CA LEU A 480 14.17 20.73 10.58
C LEU A 480 15.50 21.46 10.44
N ALA A 481 15.92 21.73 9.20
CA ALA A 481 17.12 22.52 8.89
C ALA A 481 16.74 23.89 8.33
N SER A 482 15.81 23.94 7.37
CA SER A 482 15.27 25.18 6.83
C SER A 482 13.82 25.01 6.37
N PHE A 483 13.11 26.14 6.34
CA PHE A 483 11.81 26.27 5.71
C PHE A 483 11.87 27.61 4.99
N GLU A 484 11.89 27.62 3.67
CA GLU A 484 11.98 28.82 2.86
C GLU A 484 11.52 28.50 1.43
N ASP A 485 11.07 29.51 0.69
CA ASP A 485 10.76 29.40 -0.74
C ASP A 485 9.83 28.23 -1.10
N GLY A 486 8.82 27.99 -0.26
CA GLY A 486 7.85 26.90 -0.48
C GLY A 486 8.47 25.50 -0.36
N LYS A 487 9.62 25.38 0.33
CA LYS A 487 10.30 24.11 0.58
C LYS A 487 10.55 23.92 2.08
N ILE A 488 10.66 22.66 2.46
CA ILE A 488 11.08 22.24 3.79
C ILE A 488 12.29 21.30 3.64
N SER A 489 13.37 21.65 4.32
CA SER A 489 14.60 20.87 4.31
C SER A 489 14.95 20.39 5.71
N GLY A 490 15.52 19.21 5.80
CA GLY A 490 15.94 18.64 7.06
C GLY A 490 16.66 17.33 6.87
N THR A 491 16.97 16.70 8.00
CA THR A 491 17.74 15.46 8.02
C THR A 491 17.02 14.39 8.81
N SER A 492 17.13 13.15 8.35
CA SER A 492 16.70 11.96 9.09
C SER A 492 17.76 10.89 8.99
N GLN A 493 17.87 10.03 10.00
CA GLN A 493 18.79 8.89 9.95
C GLN A 493 18.50 7.95 8.77
N ALA A 494 17.24 7.90 8.32
CA ALA A 494 16.80 6.98 7.27
C ALA A 494 17.12 7.44 5.86
N PHE A 495 17.10 8.75 5.59
CA PHE A 495 17.26 9.28 4.24
C PHE A 495 18.26 10.44 4.12
N GLY A 496 18.99 10.74 5.21
CA GLY A 496 19.98 11.81 5.24
C GLY A 496 19.33 13.18 5.05
N ASP A 497 20.09 14.10 4.46
CA ASP A 497 19.62 15.44 4.14
C ASP A 497 18.71 15.42 2.92
N VAL A 498 17.52 15.99 3.08
CA VAL A 498 16.47 16.02 2.06
C VAL A 498 15.83 17.39 2.01
N THR A 499 15.28 17.72 0.85
CA THR A 499 14.47 18.91 0.63
C THR A 499 13.20 18.50 -0.06
N PHE A 500 12.05 18.95 0.46
CA PHE A 500 10.74 18.62 -0.06
C PHE A 500 9.99 19.90 -0.47
N ASP A 501 9.24 19.83 -1.57
CA ASP A 501 8.25 20.84 -1.93
C ASP A 501 7.10 20.81 -0.90
N LEU A 502 6.80 21.97 -0.32
CA LEU A 502 5.77 22.13 0.70
C LEU A 502 4.38 21.72 0.20
N LYS A 503 4.11 21.83 -1.11
CA LYS A 503 2.84 21.44 -1.75
C LYS A 503 2.57 19.93 -1.65
N ALA A 504 3.56 19.12 -1.30
CA ALA A 504 3.38 17.69 -1.08
C ALA A 504 2.65 17.38 0.23
N PHE A 505 2.69 18.31 1.19
CA PHE A 505 2.21 18.09 2.54
C PHE A 505 0.86 18.76 2.78
N SER A 506 -0.05 18.05 3.41
CA SER A 506 -1.29 18.61 3.95
C SER A 506 -1.09 19.29 5.28
N ARG A 507 -0.03 18.90 6.01
CA ARG A 507 0.20 19.35 7.37
C ARG A 507 1.64 19.20 7.81
N ILE A 508 2.11 20.12 8.64
CA ILE A 508 3.37 19.99 9.38
C ILE A 508 3.05 20.16 10.87
N ASP A 509 3.40 19.15 11.66
CA ASP A 509 3.28 19.18 13.12
C ASP A 509 4.65 19.47 13.74
N PHE A 510 4.67 20.43 14.66
CA PHE A 510 5.84 20.77 15.48
C PHE A 510 5.67 20.18 16.89
N HIS A 511 6.77 20.09 17.66
CA HIS A 511 6.74 19.58 19.04
C HIS A 511 6.16 18.17 19.13
N ILE A 512 6.49 17.29 18.19
CA ILE A 512 5.81 16.00 17.98
C ILE A 512 5.98 15.01 19.14
N TYR A 513 6.98 15.23 20.00
CA TYR A 513 7.24 14.42 21.19
C TYR A 513 6.72 15.04 22.49
N ASP A 514 6.15 16.24 22.45
CA ASP A 514 5.58 16.88 23.63
C ASP A 514 4.13 16.42 23.84
N LYS A 515 3.87 15.82 25.01
CA LYS A 515 2.57 15.26 25.35
C LYS A 515 1.45 16.31 25.37
N LYS A 516 1.71 17.49 25.96
CA LYS A 516 0.72 18.55 26.11
C LYS A 516 0.37 19.16 24.76
N HIS A 517 1.39 19.38 23.91
CA HIS A 517 1.16 19.84 22.54
C HIS A 517 0.39 18.79 21.73
N ASN A 518 0.69 17.50 21.90
CA ASN A 518 -0.04 16.43 21.23
C ASN A 518 -1.51 16.33 21.68
N GLU A 519 -1.79 16.49 22.98
CA GLU A 519 -3.16 16.58 23.52
C GLU A 519 -3.91 17.78 22.93
N LEU A 520 -3.32 18.99 23.00
CA LEU A 520 -3.92 20.19 22.41
C LEU A 520 -4.19 20.04 20.91
N ARG A 521 -3.26 19.43 20.18
CA ARG A 521 -3.40 19.19 18.74
C ARG A 521 -4.54 18.22 18.43
N ASN A 522 -4.81 17.27 19.32
CA ASN A 522 -5.94 16.36 19.18
C ASN A 522 -7.27 17.04 19.52
N ASP A 523 -7.29 17.94 20.51
CA ASP A 523 -8.51 18.67 20.91
C ASP A 523 -8.96 19.71 19.86
N MET A 524 -8.01 20.24 19.09
CA MET A 524 -8.28 21.18 18.00
C MET A 524 -8.86 20.54 16.73
N ARG A 525 -8.84 19.20 16.65
CA ARG A 525 -9.23 18.40 15.49
C ARG A 525 -10.54 17.69 15.79
#